data_AF-A0A7V3HKD9-F1
#
_entry.id   AF-A0A7V3HKD9-F1
#
_cell.length_a   1.000
_cell.length_b   1.000
_cell.length_c   1.000
_cell.angle_alpha   90.00
_cell.angle_beta   90.00
_cell.angle_gamma   90.00
#
_symmetry.space_group_name_H-M   'P 1'
#
loop_
_entity.id
_entity.type
_entity.pdbx_description
1 polymer ?
#
loop_
_entity_poly.entity_id
_entity_poly.type
_entity_poly.pdbx_seq_one_letter_code
_entity_poly.pdbx_strand_id
1 'polypeptide(L)'
;MIAALVISQILLEPHSEVSTGMFSKNEQRRGGWAFFKVGAEVFRFKGVGLIAGGWAGVMTKEGQGIIQFAPWWADYCGYAGFKRRELGLRLEHTCFHRVDTAVDRSLYWNAIRLYWEGTRGPLWMFLSGAFYINDKDMYWLSMGADYANDLTWEIEYSPLPYAFIRFWNFTGVGLNYRRFHIGTELDAGALFTREDSRLRLFVGWRPYDRNQHRPTEAFLAGLRFGF
;
A
#
# COMPACT_ATOMS: atom_id res chain seq x y z
N MET A 1 -16.39 5.31 -12.67
CA MET A 1 -14.99 5.01 -12.27
C MET A 1 -14.92 4.04 -11.09
N ILE A 2 -15.53 4.32 -9.92
CA ILE A 2 -15.65 3.31 -8.83
C ILE A 2 -16.33 2.04 -9.36
N ALA A 3 -17.43 2.17 -10.10
CA ALA A 3 -18.07 1.04 -10.78
C ALA A 3 -17.15 0.35 -11.79
N ALA A 4 -16.27 1.07 -12.50
CA ALA A 4 -15.35 0.48 -13.47
C ALA A 4 -14.18 -0.26 -12.80
N LEU A 5 -13.67 0.25 -11.67
CA LEU A 5 -12.69 -0.42 -10.81
C LEU A 5 -13.28 -1.66 -10.15
N VAL A 6 -14.54 -1.60 -9.70
CA VAL A 6 -15.28 -2.76 -9.17
C VAL A 6 -15.53 -3.79 -10.28
N ILE A 7 -15.92 -3.37 -11.49
CA ILE A 7 -16.13 -4.27 -12.65
C ILE A 7 -14.81 -4.90 -13.11
N SER A 8 -13.70 -4.16 -13.16
CA SER A 8 -12.41 -4.74 -13.54
C SER A 8 -11.90 -5.74 -12.49
N GLN A 9 -12.29 -5.60 -11.22
CA GLN A 9 -11.97 -6.57 -10.17
C GLN A 9 -12.86 -7.82 -10.18
N ILE A 10 -14.13 -7.71 -10.59
CA ILE A 10 -14.97 -8.91 -10.84
C ILE A 10 -14.36 -9.78 -11.96
N LEU A 11 -13.60 -9.17 -12.88
CA LEU A 11 -12.94 -9.85 -14.00
C LEU A 11 -11.52 -10.34 -13.69
N LEU A 12 -10.88 -9.87 -12.63
CA LEU A 12 -9.51 -10.20 -12.25
C LEU A 12 -9.53 -10.97 -10.92
N GLU A 13 -9.49 -12.30 -11.05
CA GLU A 13 -9.19 -13.38 -10.09
C GLU A 13 -8.46 -13.04 -8.75
N PRO A 14 -8.49 -13.95 -7.73
CA PRO A 14 -8.49 -13.61 -6.31
C PRO A 14 -7.22 -12.86 -5.90
N HIS A 15 -7.32 -12.00 -4.88
CA HIS A 15 -6.28 -11.09 -4.34
C HIS A 15 -6.26 -9.67 -4.91
N SER A 16 -7.43 -9.11 -5.20
CA SER A 16 -7.57 -7.69 -5.50
C SER A 16 -8.19 -6.92 -4.34
N GLU A 17 -7.73 -5.68 -4.13
CA GLU A 17 -8.27 -4.77 -3.11
C GLU A 17 -8.46 -3.38 -3.72
N VAL A 18 -9.62 -2.76 -3.49
CA VAL A 18 -9.83 -1.32 -3.70
C VAL A 18 -10.11 -0.70 -2.36
N SER A 19 -9.49 0.43 -2.08
CA SER A 19 -9.92 1.24 -0.95
C SER A 19 -9.96 2.72 -1.30
N THR A 20 -10.84 3.46 -0.67
CA THR A 20 -10.98 4.89 -0.88
C THR A 20 -11.49 5.55 0.39
N GLY A 21 -10.98 6.72 0.69
CA GLY A 21 -11.44 7.49 1.85
C GLY A 21 -11.10 8.96 1.79
N MET A 22 -11.49 9.66 2.84
CA MET A 22 -11.20 11.07 3.02
C MET A 22 -10.29 11.26 4.24
N PHE A 23 -9.43 12.27 4.16
CA PHE A 23 -8.68 12.78 5.28
C PHE A 23 -9.48 13.90 5.96
N SER A 24 -9.57 13.89 7.29
CA SER A 24 -10.19 14.96 8.08
C SER A 24 -9.25 15.51 9.16
N LYS A 25 -9.56 16.73 9.64
CA LYS A 25 -8.95 17.51 10.74
C LYS A 25 -7.85 18.54 10.42
N ASN A 26 -6.97 18.34 9.44
CA ASN A 26 -6.01 19.39 9.07
C ASN A 26 -6.45 20.16 7.82
N GLU A 27 -6.56 21.50 7.94
CA GLU A 27 -7.03 22.38 6.85
C GLU A 27 -6.22 22.16 5.57
N GLN A 28 -4.89 22.03 5.67
CA GLN A 28 -3.97 21.75 4.55
C GLN A 28 -4.19 20.41 3.81
N ARG A 29 -5.11 19.55 4.27
CA ARG A 29 -5.30 18.21 3.70
C ARG A 29 -6.76 17.71 3.75
N ARG A 30 -7.76 18.57 3.47
CA ARG A 30 -9.11 18.11 3.13
C ARG A 30 -9.13 17.39 1.76
N GLY A 31 -8.38 16.31 1.62
CA GLY A 31 -8.26 15.53 0.38
C GLY A 31 -8.90 14.16 0.52
N GLY A 32 -9.10 13.51 -0.61
CA GLY A 32 -9.44 12.11 -0.76
C GLY A 32 -8.23 11.27 -1.13
N TRP A 33 -8.36 9.97 -0.96
CA TRP A 33 -7.43 9.00 -1.50
C TRP A 33 -8.18 7.83 -2.13
N ALA A 34 -7.55 7.20 -3.09
CA ALA A 34 -7.97 5.93 -3.64
C ALA A 34 -6.74 5.03 -3.76
N PHE A 35 -6.92 3.75 -3.51
CA PHE A 35 -5.89 2.73 -3.53
C PHE A 35 -6.45 1.50 -4.22
N PHE A 36 -5.62 0.89 -5.05
CA PHE A 36 -5.90 -0.31 -5.79
C PHE A 36 -4.71 -1.25 -5.63
N LYS A 37 -4.97 -2.52 -5.35
CA LYS A 37 -3.96 -3.57 -5.30
C LYS A 37 -4.48 -4.78 -6.05
N VAL A 38 -3.58 -5.44 -6.77
CA VAL A 38 -3.85 -6.69 -7.47
C VAL A 38 -2.63 -7.60 -7.34
N GLY A 39 -2.86 -8.88 -7.14
CA GLY A 39 -1.81 -9.88 -7.18
C GLY A 39 -2.35 -11.21 -7.67
N ALA A 40 -1.51 -12.00 -8.31
CA ALA A 40 -1.85 -13.34 -8.74
C ALA A 40 -0.68 -14.28 -8.52
N GLU A 41 -0.98 -15.52 -8.14
CA GLU A 41 -0.05 -16.64 -8.35
C GLU A 41 -0.23 -17.13 -9.78
N VAL A 42 0.73 -16.83 -10.65
CA VAL A 42 0.65 -17.14 -12.09
C VAL A 42 1.06 -18.59 -12.40
N PHE A 43 1.87 -19.22 -11.54
CA PHE A 43 2.34 -20.59 -11.76
C PHE A 43 2.82 -21.22 -10.45
N ARG A 44 2.72 -22.54 -10.29
CA ARG A 44 3.24 -23.27 -9.12
C ARG A 44 4.06 -24.50 -9.52
N PHE A 45 5.26 -24.61 -8.96
CA PHE A 45 6.15 -25.76 -9.17
C PHE A 45 6.79 -26.23 -7.86
N LYS A 46 6.63 -27.53 -7.55
CA LYS A 46 7.22 -28.17 -6.35
C LYS A 46 7.01 -27.37 -5.05
N GLY A 47 5.84 -26.75 -4.91
CA GLY A 47 5.46 -25.97 -3.72
C GLY A 47 5.97 -24.52 -3.69
N VAL A 48 6.64 -24.04 -4.74
CA VAL A 48 7.00 -22.63 -4.96
C VAL A 48 6.06 -22.04 -6.01
N GLY A 49 5.35 -20.98 -5.64
CA GLY A 49 4.49 -20.20 -6.53
C GLY A 49 5.26 -19.00 -7.10
N LEU A 50 5.11 -18.75 -8.41
CA LEU A 50 5.50 -17.50 -9.06
C LEU A 50 4.36 -16.51 -8.86
N ILE A 51 4.68 -15.36 -8.30
CA ILE A 51 3.72 -14.28 -8.03
C ILE A 51 4.04 -13.06 -8.87
N ALA A 52 3.01 -12.37 -9.34
CA ALA A 52 3.12 -11.07 -9.98
C ALA A 52 1.96 -10.20 -9.53
N GLY A 53 2.17 -8.88 -9.53
CA GLY A 53 1.12 -7.96 -9.13
C GLY A 53 1.63 -6.55 -8.96
N GLY A 54 0.83 -5.76 -8.28
CA GLY A 54 1.17 -4.40 -7.96
C GLY A 54 0.09 -3.68 -7.18
N TRP A 55 0.39 -2.45 -6.83
CA TRP A 55 -0.58 -1.54 -6.25
C TRP A 55 -0.39 -0.14 -6.81
N ALA A 56 -1.45 0.65 -6.75
CA ALA A 56 -1.49 2.05 -7.13
C ALA A 56 -2.37 2.81 -6.13
N GLY A 57 -1.81 3.84 -5.53
CA GLY A 57 -2.48 4.81 -4.67
C GLY A 57 -2.46 6.18 -5.31
N VAL A 58 -3.55 6.91 -5.19
CA VAL A 58 -3.64 8.32 -5.58
C VAL A 58 -4.15 9.15 -4.42
N MET A 59 -3.62 10.36 -4.30
CA MET A 59 -4.10 11.38 -3.38
C MET A 59 -4.66 12.53 -4.18
N THR A 60 -5.85 13.01 -3.83
CA THR A 60 -6.47 14.16 -4.50
C THR A 60 -5.96 15.48 -3.92
N LYS A 61 -6.24 16.58 -4.62
CA LYS A 61 -5.94 17.93 -4.12
C LYS A 61 -6.74 18.26 -2.84
N GLU A 62 -6.20 19.18 -2.06
CA GLU A 62 -6.87 19.75 -0.90
C GLU A 62 -8.22 20.39 -1.30
N GLY A 63 -9.23 20.22 -0.45
CA GLY A 63 -10.61 20.66 -0.69
C GLY A 63 -11.40 19.77 -1.66
N GLN A 64 -10.76 18.81 -2.34
CA GLN A 64 -11.40 17.96 -3.34
C GLN A 64 -11.59 16.55 -2.79
N GLY A 65 -12.85 16.16 -2.59
CA GLY A 65 -13.23 14.81 -2.20
C GLY A 65 -13.13 13.80 -3.34
N ILE A 66 -13.30 12.52 -3.01
CA ILE A 66 -13.25 11.39 -3.96
C ILE A 66 -14.25 11.55 -5.12
N ILE A 67 -15.38 12.19 -4.88
CA ILE A 67 -16.46 12.39 -5.87
C ILE A 67 -15.96 13.20 -7.07
N GLN A 68 -15.01 14.15 -6.88
CA GLN A 68 -14.49 15.00 -7.95
C GLN A 68 -13.22 14.43 -8.63
N PHE A 69 -12.69 13.30 -8.13
CA PHE A 69 -11.45 12.63 -8.55
C PHE A 69 -10.45 13.49 -9.33
N ALA A 70 -9.74 14.34 -8.59
CA ALA A 70 -8.68 15.20 -9.11
C ALA A 70 -7.34 14.78 -8.48
N PRO A 71 -6.72 13.71 -8.98
CA PRO A 71 -5.50 13.17 -8.40
C PRO A 71 -4.37 14.21 -8.56
N TRP A 72 -3.59 14.36 -7.49
CA TRP A 72 -2.43 15.25 -7.43
C TRP A 72 -1.13 14.44 -7.33
N TRP A 73 -1.15 13.36 -6.56
CA TRP A 73 0.00 12.46 -6.44
C TRP A 73 -0.43 11.04 -6.78
N ALA A 74 0.44 10.33 -7.48
CA ALA A 74 0.32 8.91 -7.75
C ALA A 74 1.54 8.19 -7.17
N ASP A 75 1.26 7.08 -6.49
CA ASP A 75 2.23 6.19 -5.88
C ASP A 75 1.88 4.78 -6.35
N TYR A 76 2.81 4.06 -6.97
CA TYR A 76 2.53 2.72 -7.47
C TYR A 76 3.74 1.84 -7.36
N CYS A 77 3.50 0.55 -7.27
CA CYS A 77 4.53 -0.46 -7.18
C CYS A 77 4.13 -1.64 -8.04
N GLY A 78 5.00 -2.02 -8.98
CA GLY A 78 4.93 -3.33 -9.64
C GLY A 78 5.83 -4.31 -8.91
N TYR A 79 5.43 -5.57 -8.84
CA TYR A 79 6.29 -6.62 -8.30
C TYR A 79 6.14 -7.96 -9.02
N ALA A 80 7.22 -8.72 -9.02
CA ALA A 80 7.25 -10.13 -9.40
C ALA A 80 8.18 -10.89 -8.45
N GLY A 81 7.88 -12.16 -8.19
CA GLY A 81 8.64 -12.91 -7.21
C GLY A 81 8.18 -14.34 -7.00
N PHE A 82 8.61 -14.91 -5.89
CA PHE A 82 8.32 -16.28 -5.51
C PHE A 82 7.72 -16.33 -4.11
N LYS A 83 6.75 -17.21 -3.90
CA LYS A 83 6.13 -17.49 -2.61
C LYS A 83 6.19 -18.99 -2.32
N ARG A 84 6.55 -19.37 -1.09
CA ARG A 84 6.44 -20.75 -0.59
C ARG A 84 5.81 -20.71 0.78
N ARG A 85 4.58 -21.23 0.87
CA ARG A 85 3.74 -21.13 2.08
C ARG A 85 3.56 -19.64 2.46
N GLU A 86 3.93 -19.27 3.68
CA GLU A 86 3.78 -17.92 4.22
C GLU A 86 4.95 -16.99 3.85
N LEU A 87 6.07 -17.55 3.36
CA LEU A 87 7.27 -16.77 3.02
C LEU A 87 7.28 -16.42 1.54
N GLY A 88 7.72 -15.21 1.24
CA GLY A 88 7.94 -14.79 -0.14
C GLY A 88 9.13 -13.84 -0.30
N LEU A 89 9.58 -13.79 -1.54
CA LEU A 89 10.65 -12.93 -2.03
C LEU A 89 10.13 -12.28 -3.30
N ARG A 90 10.21 -10.95 -3.40
CA ARG A 90 9.79 -10.23 -4.61
C ARG A 90 10.75 -9.12 -4.96
N LEU A 91 10.92 -8.92 -6.25
CA LEU A 91 11.50 -7.71 -6.83
C LEU A 91 10.37 -6.69 -6.96
N GLU A 92 10.59 -5.51 -6.42
CA GLU A 92 9.65 -4.39 -6.44
C GLU A 92 10.23 -3.26 -7.28
N HIS A 93 9.34 -2.59 -8.02
CA HIS A 93 9.61 -1.33 -8.68
C HIS A 93 8.55 -0.33 -8.20
N THR A 94 8.93 0.52 -7.25
CA THR A 94 8.05 1.57 -6.72
C THR A 94 8.32 2.86 -7.46
N CYS A 95 7.29 3.60 -7.84
CA CYS A 95 7.40 4.91 -8.44
C CYS A 95 6.37 5.88 -7.85
N PHE A 96 6.80 7.12 -7.66
CA PHE A 96 6.02 8.19 -7.07
C PHE A 96 6.19 9.47 -7.89
N HIS A 97 5.09 10.08 -8.28
CA HIS A 97 5.14 11.33 -9.03
C HIS A 97 3.90 12.19 -8.83
N ARG A 98 4.05 13.48 -9.15
CA ARG A 98 2.95 14.41 -9.21
C ARG A 98 2.21 14.20 -10.54
N VAL A 99 0.89 14.04 -10.46
CA VAL A 99 0.01 13.99 -11.63
C VAL A 99 0.12 15.31 -12.39
N ASP A 100 0.13 15.23 -13.72
CA ASP A 100 0.32 16.36 -14.64
C ASP A 100 1.73 17.02 -14.59
N THR A 101 2.76 16.26 -14.16
CA THR A 101 4.17 16.68 -14.32
C THR A 101 4.94 15.73 -15.22
N ALA A 102 5.99 16.24 -15.87
CA ALA A 102 6.84 15.43 -16.72
C ALA A 102 7.53 14.31 -15.93
N VAL A 103 7.73 13.17 -16.62
CA VAL A 103 8.23 11.91 -16.02
C VAL A 103 9.63 12.06 -15.41
N ASP A 104 10.40 13.04 -15.88
CA ASP A 104 11.75 13.40 -15.38
C ASP A 104 11.79 13.82 -13.91
N ARG A 105 10.64 14.13 -13.30
CA ARG A 105 10.51 14.41 -11.86
C ARG A 105 9.97 13.23 -11.04
N SER A 106 9.79 12.07 -11.67
CA SER A 106 9.30 10.88 -10.97
C SER A 106 10.38 10.31 -10.08
N LEU A 107 10.04 10.05 -8.84
CA LEU A 107 10.86 9.29 -7.93
C LEU A 107 10.61 7.81 -8.18
N TYR A 108 11.63 6.97 -8.13
CA TYR A 108 11.46 5.53 -8.22
C TYR A 108 12.55 4.79 -7.47
N TRP A 109 12.22 3.55 -7.09
CA TRP A 109 13.10 2.69 -6.33
C TRP A 109 12.88 1.24 -6.70
N ASN A 110 13.96 0.54 -7.01
CA ASN A 110 13.96 -0.91 -7.15
C ASN A 110 14.42 -1.55 -5.85
N ALA A 111 13.73 -2.59 -5.40
CA ALA A 111 14.07 -3.26 -4.14
C ALA A 111 13.86 -4.76 -4.22
N ILE A 112 14.65 -5.49 -3.44
CA ILE A 112 14.40 -6.88 -3.11
C ILE A 112 13.67 -6.91 -1.78
N ARG A 113 12.41 -7.38 -1.76
CA ARG A 113 11.61 -7.51 -0.56
C ARG A 113 11.45 -8.97 -0.17
N LEU A 114 11.87 -9.27 1.06
CA LEU A 114 11.50 -10.48 1.77
C LEU A 114 10.26 -10.20 2.60
N TYR A 115 9.30 -11.12 2.59
CA TYR A 115 8.10 -10.98 3.40
C TYR A 115 7.62 -12.31 3.97
N TRP A 116 6.93 -12.21 5.09
CA TRP A 116 6.14 -13.25 5.70
C TRP A 116 4.70 -12.74 5.82
N GLU A 117 3.77 -13.58 5.39
CA GLU A 117 2.34 -13.31 5.44
C GLU A 117 1.65 -14.48 6.14
N GLY A 118 1.14 -14.21 7.34
CA GLY A 118 0.41 -15.21 8.12
C GLY A 118 -0.91 -15.61 7.44
N THR A 119 -1.43 -16.76 7.84
CA THR A 119 -2.74 -17.24 7.40
C THR A 119 -3.85 -16.30 7.89
N ARG A 120 -4.81 -15.94 7.03
CA ARG A 120 -5.93 -15.08 7.45
C ARG A 120 -6.83 -15.82 8.44
N GLY A 121 -7.01 -15.23 9.62
CA GLY A 121 -7.90 -15.69 10.67
C GLY A 121 -8.35 -14.53 11.56
N PRO A 122 -8.80 -14.79 12.81
CA PRO A 122 -9.12 -13.74 13.76
C PRO A 122 -7.94 -12.83 14.07
N LEU A 123 -6.71 -13.35 13.98
CA LEU A 123 -5.47 -12.59 13.98
C LEU A 123 -4.76 -12.85 12.65
N TRP A 124 -4.42 -11.78 11.94
CA TRP A 124 -3.59 -11.81 10.75
C TRP A 124 -2.40 -10.89 10.95
N MET A 125 -1.25 -11.28 10.40
CA MET A 125 -0.01 -10.54 10.52
C MET A 125 0.75 -10.58 9.20
N PHE A 126 1.41 -9.46 8.87
CA PHE A 126 2.33 -9.33 7.76
C PHE A 126 3.60 -8.65 8.26
N LEU A 127 4.74 -9.15 7.79
CA LEU A 127 6.06 -8.61 8.07
C LEU A 127 6.88 -8.62 6.80
N SER A 128 7.59 -7.54 6.50
CA SER A 128 8.48 -7.50 5.34
C SER A 128 9.67 -6.59 5.57
N GLY A 129 10.80 -6.97 4.98
CA GLY A 129 12.00 -6.15 4.89
C GLY A 129 12.37 -5.96 3.43
N ALA A 130 12.56 -4.72 3.00
CA ALA A 130 13.06 -4.40 1.66
C ALA A 130 14.49 -3.88 1.71
N PHE A 131 15.28 -4.31 0.74
CA PHE A 131 16.64 -3.85 0.49
C PHE A 131 16.64 -3.13 -0.86
N TYR A 132 16.94 -1.84 -0.83
CA TYR A 132 16.91 -1.00 -2.01
C TYR A 132 18.18 -1.20 -2.82
N ILE A 133 18.02 -1.42 -4.12
CA ILE A 133 19.12 -1.59 -5.05
C ILE A 133 19.60 -0.19 -5.43
N ASN A 134 20.84 0.12 -5.07
CA ASN A 134 21.45 1.42 -5.33
C ASN A 134 22.77 1.21 -6.07
N ASP A 135 22.87 1.77 -7.26
CA ASP A 135 24.10 1.84 -8.05
C ASP A 135 24.22 3.25 -8.63
N LYS A 136 25.36 3.91 -8.42
CA LYS A 136 25.59 5.28 -8.89
C LYS A 136 25.71 5.37 -10.41
N ASP A 137 26.08 4.27 -11.05
CA ASP A 137 26.27 4.21 -12.51
C ASP A 137 24.97 3.84 -13.24
N MET A 138 23.98 3.32 -12.52
CA MET A 138 22.68 2.90 -13.09
C MET A 138 21.54 3.75 -12.54
N TYR A 139 21.35 4.93 -13.12
CA TYR A 139 20.32 5.89 -12.67
C TYR A 139 18.90 5.29 -12.61
N TRP A 140 18.57 4.33 -13.48
CA TRP A 140 17.25 3.69 -13.54
C TRP A 140 16.96 2.74 -12.35
N LEU A 141 17.93 2.50 -11.46
CA LEU A 141 17.74 1.69 -10.25
C LEU A 141 17.09 2.49 -9.10
N SER A 142 17.44 3.76 -8.92
CA SER A 142 16.82 4.61 -7.92
C SER A 142 16.94 6.10 -8.24
N MET A 143 15.86 6.83 -7.99
CA MET A 143 15.78 8.29 -8.08
C MET A 143 14.89 8.80 -6.95
N GLY A 144 15.46 9.47 -5.95
CA GLY A 144 14.69 10.07 -4.85
C GLY A 144 15.37 9.98 -3.49
N ALA A 145 14.58 9.87 -2.43
CA ALA A 145 15.08 9.70 -1.07
C ALA A 145 16.05 8.50 -0.98
N ASP A 146 17.06 8.65 -0.14
CA ASP A 146 18.20 7.76 -0.05
C ASP A 146 17.87 6.51 0.77
N TYR A 147 16.87 5.70 0.42
CA TYR A 147 16.55 4.50 1.19
C TYR A 147 17.65 3.41 1.03
N ALA A 148 18.16 2.91 2.15
CA ALA A 148 18.95 1.68 2.22
C ALA A 148 18.03 0.46 2.33
N ASN A 149 17.12 0.53 3.30
CA ASN A 149 16.21 -0.54 3.63
C ASN A 149 14.95 0.00 4.31
N ASP A 150 13.89 -0.79 4.27
CA ASP A 150 12.71 -0.58 5.09
C ASP A 150 12.25 -1.86 5.78
N LEU A 151 11.52 -1.67 6.88
CA LEU A 151 10.75 -2.67 7.59
C LEU A 151 9.29 -2.23 7.56
N THR A 152 8.42 -3.08 7.05
CA THR A 152 6.97 -2.88 7.08
C THR A 152 6.33 -4.03 7.83
N TRP A 153 5.42 -3.71 8.74
CA TRP A 153 4.62 -4.73 9.42
C TRP A 153 3.19 -4.26 9.60
N GLU A 154 2.28 -5.23 9.60
CA GLU A 154 0.85 -5.01 9.72
C GLU A 154 0.26 -6.11 10.60
N ILE A 155 -0.66 -5.74 11.48
CA ILE A 155 -1.40 -6.66 12.33
C ILE A 155 -2.87 -6.29 12.20
N GLU A 156 -3.71 -7.27 11.91
CA GLU A 156 -5.16 -7.14 11.89
C GLU A 156 -5.76 -8.12 12.89
N TYR A 157 -6.63 -7.61 13.75
CA TYR A 157 -7.39 -8.39 14.70
C TYR A 157 -8.89 -8.20 14.44
N SER A 158 -9.59 -9.30 14.24
CA SER A 158 -11.05 -9.37 14.04
C SER A 158 -11.68 -10.10 15.22
N PRO A 159 -11.94 -9.41 16.35
CA PRO A 159 -12.49 -10.02 17.57
C PRO A 159 -13.92 -10.55 17.37
N LEU A 160 -14.65 -9.96 16.43
CA LEU A 160 -16.02 -10.31 16.09
C LEU A 160 -16.10 -10.55 14.58
N PRO A 161 -17.06 -11.36 14.10
CA PRO A 161 -17.21 -11.64 12.66
C PRO A 161 -17.37 -10.39 11.78
N TYR A 162 -17.83 -9.29 12.38
CA TYR A 162 -18.19 -8.04 11.70
C TYR A 162 -17.38 -6.82 12.16
N ALA A 163 -16.30 -7.01 12.92
CA ALA A 163 -15.46 -5.90 13.38
C ALA A 163 -13.98 -6.21 13.16
N PHE A 164 -13.19 -5.16 12.96
CA PHE A 164 -11.74 -5.30 12.85
C PHE A 164 -11.03 -4.09 13.47
N ILE A 165 -9.80 -4.34 13.90
CA ILE A 165 -8.81 -3.34 14.30
C ILE A 165 -7.52 -3.70 13.57
N ARG A 166 -6.89 -2.73 12.94
CA ARG A 166 -5.71 -2.92 12.12
C ARG A 166 -4.67 -1.86 12.45
N PHE A 167 -3.45 -2.32 12.62
CA PHE A 167 -2.30 -1.46 12.82
C PHE A 167 -1.29 -1.74 11.73
N TRP A 168 -0.82 -0.68 11.08
CA TRP A 168 0.22 -0.72 10.05
C TRP A 168 1.35 0.21 10.45
N ASN A 169 2.58 -0.26 10.24
CA ASN A 169 3.76 0.55 10.45
C ASN A 169 4.83 0.28 9.41
N PHE A 170 5.57 1.35 9.12
CA PHE A 170 6.70 1.40 8.22
C PHE A 170 7.85 2.11 8.93
N THR A 171 9.05 1.56 8.82
CA THR A 171 10.30 2.19 9.25
C THR A 171 11.34 2.05 8.15
N GLY A 172 11.79 3.15 7.57
CA GLY A 172 12.82 3.23 6.55
C GLY A 172 14.11 3.88 7.07
N VAL A 173 15.25 3.38 6.62
CA VAL A 173 16.59 3.87 6.99
C VAL A 173 17.32 4.40 5.75
N GLY A 174 17.97 5.55 5.89
CA GLY A 174 18.73 6.16 4.81
C GLY A 174 20.06 5.46 4.48
N LEU A 175 20.62 5.66 3.28
CA LEU A 175 21.86 5.04 2.76
C LEU A 175 23.09 5.26 3.64
N ASN A 176 23.11 6.35 4.39
CA ASN A 176 24.19 6.68 5.32
C ASN A 176 23.79 6.50 6.80
N TYR A 177 22.65 5.86 7.08
CA TYR A 177 22.07 5.71 8.44
C TYR A 177 21.80 7.04 9.17
N ARG A 178 21.82 8.16 8.44
CA ARG A 178 21.64 9.52 9.00
C ARG A 178 20.17 9.93 9.10
N ARG A 179 19.28 9.26 8.37
CA ARG A 179 17.87 9.60 8.28
C ARG A 179 17.04 8.37 8.59
N PHE A 180 16.03 8.58 9.43
CA PHE A 180 15.02 7.60 9.78
C PHE A 180 13.66 8.11 9.33
N HIS A 181 12.90 7.25 8.68
CA HIS A 181 11.58 7.54 8.14
C HIS A 181 10.58 6.62 8.81
N ILE A 182 9.50 7.17 9.36
CA ILE A 182 8.48 6.38 10.05
C ILE A 182 7.10 6.75 9.48
N GLY A 183 6.29 5.73 9.22
CA GLY A 183 4.88 5.84 8.91
C GLY A 183 4.08 4.93 9.81
N THR A 184 2.96 5.41 10.33
CA THR A 184 2.08 4.61 11.19
C THR A 184 0.64 4.92 10.85
N GLU A 185 -0.19 3.89 10.84
CA GLU A 185 -1.63 3.98 10.66
C GLU A 185 -2.32 2.99 11.60
N LEU A 186 -3.39 3.46 12.25
CA LEU A 186 -4.31 2.66 13.04
C LEU A 186 -5.70 2.86 12.47
N ASP A 187 -6.40 1.79 12.11
CA ASP A 187 -7.78 1.86 11.65
C ASP A 187 -8.64 0.75 12.23
N ALA A 188 -9.92 1.03 12.39
CA ALA A 188 -10.90 0.10 12.91
C ALA A 188 -12.26 0.35 12.27
N GLY A 189 -13.10 -0.68 12.25
CA GLY A 189 -14.46 -0.51 11.77
C GLY A 189 -15.22 -1.80 11.55
N ALA A 190 -16.24 -1.70 10.71
CA ALA A 190 -17.14 -2.79 10.38
C ALA A 190 -16.61 -3.59 9.19
N LEU A 191 -16.71 -4.91 9.30
CA LEU A 191 -16.35 -5.89 8.28
C LEU A 191 -17.60 -6.64 7.85
N PHE A 192 -17.83 -6.72 6.54
CA PHE A 192 -18.90 -7.50 5.93
C PHE A 192 -18.24 -8.51 5.00
N THR A 193 -18.43 -9.79 5.27
CA THR A 193 -17.84 -10.87 4.46
C THR A 193 -18.96 -11.66 3.76
N ARG A 194 -18.75 -11.99 2.49
CA ARG A 194 -19.65 -12.84 1.70
C ARG A 194 -18.82 -13.69 0.75
N GLU A 195 -18.90 -15.01 0.91
CA GLU A 195 -18.19 -16.02 0.09
C GLU A 195 -16.71 -15.64 -0.10
N ASP A 196 -16.36 -15.09 -1.27
CA ASP A 196 -14.99 -14.70 -1.64
C ASP A 196 -14.79 -13.18 -1.67
N SER A 197 -15.56 -12.43 -0.88
CA SER A 197 -15.52 -10.97 -0.88
C SER A 197 -15.63 -10.39 0.53
N ARG A 198 -14.95 -9.27 0.75
CA ARG A 198 -14.94 -8.51 2.00
C ARG A 198 -15.12 -7.03 1.73
N LEU A 199 -16.18 -6.45 2.30
CA LEU A 199 -16.38 -5.01 2.37
C LEU A 199 -16.05 -4.52 3.79
N ARG A 200 -15.35 -3.41 3.89
CA ARG A 200 -15.00 -2.76 5.15
C ARG A 200 -15.40 -1.31 5.11
N LEU A 201 -16.04 -0.87 6.19
CA LEU A 201 -16.25 0.53 6.53
C LEU A 201 -15.33 0.83 7.69
N PHE A 202 -14.51 1.86 7.59
CA PHE A 202 -13.53 2.13 8.63
C PHE A 202 -13.32 3.60 8.91
N VAL A 203 -12.92 3.84 10.15
CA VAL A 203 -12.29 5.08 10.59
C VAL A 203 -10.88 4.77 11.05
N GLY A 204 -9.97 5.70 10.82
CA GLY A 204 -8.58 5.50 11.18
C GLY A 204 -7.90 6.79 11.55
N TRP A 205 -6.67 6.63 11.98
CA TRP A 205 -5.78 7.69 12.37
C TRP A 205 -4.40 7.35 11.84
N ARG A 206 -3.86 8.28 11.06
CA ARG A 206 -2.49 8.24 10.56
C ARG A 206 -1.79 9.42 11.22
N PRO A 207 -0.90 9.23 12.20
CA PRO A 207 -0.12 10.32 12.79
C PRO A 207 1.05 10.79 11.92
N TYR A 208 1.58 9.91 11.06
CA TYR A 208 2.80 10.16 10.30
C TYR A 208 2.68 9.68 8.87
N ASP A 209 3.05 10.55 7.92
CA ASP A 209 3.06 10.26 6.49
C ASP A 209 4.50 10.19 5.99
N ARG A 210 4.86 9.04 5.41
CA ARG A 210 6.18 8.79 4.80
C ARG A 210 6.51 9.80 3.70
N ASN A 211 5.49 10.32 3.00
CA ASN A 211 5.64 11.14 1.80
C ASN A 211 6.04 12.59 2.09
N GLN A 212 5.85 13.09 3.32
CA GLN A 212 6.10 14.50 3.65
C GLN A 212 7.14 14.74 4.75
N HIS A 213 7.72 13.67 5.32
CA HIS A 213 8.71 13.76 6.41
C HIS A 213 8.26 14.70 7.55
N ARG A 214 6.95 14.73 7.83
CA ARG A 214 6.32 15.62 8.82
C ARG A 214 5.20 14.88 9.57
N PRO A 215 4.94 15.24 10.84
CA PRO A 215 3.72 14.83 11.54
C PRO A 215 2.54 15.23 10.68
N THR A 216 1.80 14.22 10.25
CA THR A 216 0.64 14.39 9.40
C THR A 216 -0.50 13.76 10.16
N GLU A 217 -0.90 14.36 11.27
CA GLU A 217 -2.09 13.88 11.95
C GLU A 217 -3.27 14.02 11.01
N ALA A 218 -3.75 12.90 10.49
CA ALA A 218 -4.90 12.81 9.63
C ALA A 218 -5.84 11.73 10.15
N PHE A 219 -7.11 12.06 10.26
CA PHE A 219 -8.15 11.08 10.48
C PHE A 219 -8.62 10.56 9.14
N LEU A 220 -8.81 9.25 9.05
CA LEU A 220 -9.24 8.54 7.86
C LEU A 220 -10.69 8.13 8.06
N ALA A 221 -11.51 8.28 7.04
CA ALA A 221 -12.77 7.57 6.94
C ALA A 221 -12.87 6.98 5.54
N GLY A 222 -13.17 5.69 5.43
CA GLY A 222 -13.05 5.02 4.15
C GLY A 222 -13.83 3.72 4.01
N LEU A 223 -13.82 3.26 2.77
CA LEU A 223 -14.35 2.01 2.28
C LEU A 223 -13.19 1.18 1.75
N ARG A 224 -13.11 -0.10 2.12
CA ARG A 224 -12.18 -1.06 1.51
C ARG A 224 -12.95 -2.29 1.06
N PHE A 225 -12.80 -2.64 -0.21
CA PHE A 225 -13.33 -3.84 -0.81
C PHE A 225 -12.17 -4.78 -1.16
N GLY A 226 -12.24 -6.05 -0.81
CA GLY A 226 -11.26 -7.06 -1.19
C GLY A 226 -11.90 -8.37 -1.62
N PHE A 227 -11.23 -9.10 -2.51
CA PHE A 227 -11.56 -10.45 -2.95
C PHE A 227 -10.47 -11.44 -2.53
#